data_AF-A0A1E7KLP2-F1
#
_entry.id   AF-A0A1E7KLP2-F1
#
_cell.length_a   1.000
_cell.length_b   1.000
_cell.length_c   1.000
_cell.angle_alpha   90.00
_cell.angle_beta   90.00
_cell.angle_gamma   90.00
#
_symmetry.space_group_name_H-M   'P 1'
#
loop_
_entity.id
_entity.type
_entity.pdbx_description
1 polymer ?
#
loop_
_entity_poly.entity_id
_entity_poly.type
_entity_poly.pdbx_seq_one_letter_code
_entity_poly.pdbx_strand_id
1 'polypeptide(L)'
;MADGEETVCHNDFSPLNVTFVDGLPAAAFDFDQAAPGPRVRDLAYAAWLWLLGADIAAPLTRQLALLRTFLDAYGLPHEHRHAFGARIASRVEAERAFHEAAGRVAPPGSWLDREIVWLREHAAAVDGELGAGG
;
A
#
# COMPACT_ATOMS: atom_id res chain seq x y z
N MET A 1 7.37 -22.23 -1.86
CA MET A 1 7.74 -22.13 -3.28
C MET A 1 6.62 -21.39 -3.98
N ALA A 2 6.91 -20.39 -4.82
CA ALA A 2 5.88 -19.64 -5.53
C ALA A 2 5.24 -20.58 -6.57
N ASP A 3 3.99 -20.97 -6.34
CA ASP A 3 3.21 -21.93 -7.13
C ASP A 3 2.74 -21.30 -8.44
N GLY A 4 3.69 -20.88 -9.28
CA GLY A 4 3.43 -20.14 -10.54
C GLY A 4 3.14 -18.65 -10.36
N GLU A 5 3.08 -18.16 -9.13
CA GLU A 5 2.93 -16.74 -8.80
C GLU A 5 4.25 -15.96 -8.89
N GLU A 6 4.14 -14.66 -9.13
CA GLU A 6 5.26 -13.78 -9.44
C GLU A 6 6.28 -13.62 -8.28
N THR A 7 5.82 -13.57 -7.03
CA THR A 7 6.64 -13.44 -5.84
C THR A 7 5.97 -14.09 -4.63
N VAL A 8 6.69 -14.17 -3.50
CA VAL A 8 6.07 -14.33 -2.18
C VAL A 8 5.83 -12.93 -1.63
N CYS A 9 4.57 -12.58 -1.38
CA CYS A 9 4.16 -11.34 -0.74
C CYS A 9 4.14 -11.52 0.78
N HIS A 10 4.57 -10.52 1.53
CA HIS A 10 4.44 -10.42 2.98
C HIS A 10 2.97 -10.26 3.42
N ASN A 11 2.14 -9.62 2.59
CA ASN A 11 0.74 -9.26 2.83
C ASN A 11 0.47 -8.27 3.98
N ASP A 12 1.48 -7.98 4.80
CA ASP A 12 1.44 -7.01 5.90
C ASP A 12 2.74 -6.18 6.01
N PHE A 13 3.21 -5.63 4.90
CA PHE A 13 4.48 -4.88 4.84
C PHE A 13 4.33 -3.43 5.38
N SER A 14 3.93 -3.30 6.63
CA SER A 14 3.76 -2.03 7.34
C SER A 14 5.07 -1.57 8.01
N PRO A 15 5.20 -0.27 8.37
CA PRO A 15 6.32 0.20 9.19
C PRO A 15 6.45 -0.52 10.54
N LEU A 16 5.35 -1.07 11.06
CA LEU A 16 5.35 -1.77 12.34
C LEU A 16 6.05 -3.13 12.27
N ASN A 17 6.18 -3.71 11.07
CA ASN A 17 6.83 -5.00 10.82
C ASN A 17 8.26 -4.84 10.28
N VAL A 18 8.86 -3.65 10.48
CA VAL A 18 10.22 -3.33 10.03
C VAL A 18 11.04 -2.77 11.20
N THR A 19 12.23 -3.32 11.37
CA THR A 19 13.24 -2.77 12.29
C THR A 19 14.00 -1.62 11.63
N PHE A 20 14.37 -0.62 12.44
CA PHE A 20 15.11 0.55 11.98
C PHE A 20 16.44 0.67 12.71
N VAL A 21 17.50 0.98 11.96
CA VAL A 21 18.83 1.29 12.49
C VAL A 21 19.23 2.65 11.93
N ASP A 22 19.61 3.59 12.80
CA ASP A 22 19.96 4.96 12.43
C ASP A 22 18.90 5.67 11.56
N GLY A 23 17.62 5.36 11.81
CA GLY A 23 16.49 5.93 11.07
C GLY A 23 16.23 5.32 9.70
N LEU A 24 16.94 4.24 9.32
CA LEU A 24 16.78 3.54 8.05
C LEU A 24 16.18 2.14 8.26
N PRO A 25 15.28 1.67 7.36
CA PRO A 25 14.80 0.29 7.34
C PRO A 25 15.97 -0.70 7.28
N ALA A 26 16.02 -1.66 8.20
CA ALA A 26 17.11 -2.63 8.32
C ALA A 26 16.68 -4.07 8.03
N ALA A 27 15.57 -4.52 8.63
CA ALA A 27 15.04 -5.87 8.42
C ALA A 27 13.53 -5.94 8.66
N ALA A 28 12.83 -6.70 7.84
CA ALA A 28 11.41 -7.03 8.03
C ALA A 28 11.25 -8.28 8.90
N PHE A 29 10.13 -8.39 9.61
CA PHE A 29 9.75 -9.54 10.42
C PHE A 29 8.24 -9.78 10.34
N ASP A 30 7.74 -10.81 11.00
CA ASP A 30 6.32 -11.20 10.98
C ASP A 30 5.79 -11.66 9.60
N PHE A 31 6.38 -12.75 9.10
CA PHE A 31 6.02 -13.35 7.81
C PHE A 31 4.87 -14.37 7.93
N ASP A 32 4.09 -14.36 9.01
CA ASP A 32 3.03 -15.36 9.25
C ASP A 32 1.91 -15.29 8.18
N GLN A 33 1.72 -14.12 7.58
CA GLN A 33 0.79 -13.91 6.48
C GLN A 33 1.43 -14.09 5.09
N ALA A 34 2.72 -14.43 5.01
CA ALA A 34 3.42 -14.46 3.73
C ALA A 34 2.89 -15.58 2.82
N ALA A 35 2.54 -15.22 1.58
CA ALA A 35 1.97 -16.16 0.61
C ALA A 35 2.34 -15.78 -0.83
N PRO A 36 2.36 -16.75 -1.77
CA PRO A 36 2.54 -16.44 -3.18
C PRO A 36 1.53 -15.41 -3.71
N GLY A 37 1.99 -14.52 -4.59
CA GLY A 37 1.14 -13.51 -5.23
C GLY A 37 1.88 -12.53 -6.14
N PRO A 38 1.13 -11.62 -6.80
CA PRO A 38 1.70 -10.56 -7.60
C PRO A 38 2.34 -9.50 -6.71
N ARG A 39 3.54 -9.03 -7.07
CA ARG A 39 4.29 -8.07 -6.25
C ARG A 39 3.53 -6.77 -6.00
N VAL A 40 2.65 -6.41 -6.93
CA VAL A 40 1.81 -5.22 -6.83
C VAL A 40 0.90 -5.25 -5.60
N ARG A 41 0.60 -6.43 -5.05
CA ARG A 41 -0.21 -6.62 -3.85
C ARG A 41 0.46 -5.98 -2.63
N ASP A 42 1.73 -6.29 -2.40
CA ASP A 42 2.51 -5.70 -1.31
C ASP A 42 2.84 -4.24 -1.58
N LEU A 43 3.17 -3.89 -2.83
CA LEU A 43 3.47 -2.50 -3.18
C LEU A 43 2.28 -1.57 -2.94
N ALA A 44 1.06 -2.01 -3.26
CA ALA A 44 -0.15 -1.23 -3.01
C ALA A 44 -0.43 -1.09 -1.51
N TYR A 45 -0.19 -2.14 -0.73
CA TYR A 45 -0.37 -2.10 0.72
C TYR A 45 0.70 -1.21 1.41
N ALA A 46 1.96 -1.34 1.01
CA ALA A 46 3.05 -0.51 1.49
C ALA A 46 2.87 0.96 1.07
N ALA A 47 2.42 1.23 -0.15
CA ALA A 47 2.11 2.59 -0.60
C ALA A 47 1.11 3.29 0.34
N TRP A 48 0.06 2.58 0.76
CA TRP A 48 -0.86 3.07 1.77
C TRP A 48 -0.15 3.32 3.10
N LEU A 49 0.42 2.29 3.72
CA LEU A 49 0.87 2.41 5.12
C LEU A 49 2.11 3.30 5.32
N TRP A 50 2.89 3.54 4.26
CA TRP A 50 4.12 4.33 4.35
C TRP A 50 4.00 5.75 3.79
N LEU A 51 3.20 5.96 2.74
CA LEU A 51 3.33 7.15 1.88
C LEU A 51 2.04 7.94 1.73
N LEU A 52 0.87 7.29 1.84
CA LEU A 52 -0.43 7.86 1.53
C LEU A 52 -1.33 7.86 2.76
N GLY A 53 -2.08 8.94 2.96
CA GLY A 53 -3.08 8.94 4.02
C GLY A 53 -3.70 10.30 4.28
N ALA A 54 -4.89 10.26 4.88
CA ALA A 54 -5.68 11.45 5.19
C ALA A 54 -4.99 12.33 6.24
N ASP A 55 -4.34 11.70 7.21
CA ASP A 55 -3.74 12.36 8.37
C ASP A 55 -2.23 12.65 8.16
N ILE A 56 -1.67 12.40 6.97
CA ILE A 56 -0.28 12.72 6.65
C ILE A 56 -0.13 14.24 6.52
N ALA A 57 0.75 14.82 7.34
CA ALA A 57 1.07 16.26 7.34
C ALA A 57 1.95 16.69 6.14
N ALA A 58 1.53 16.34 4.92
CA ALA A 58 2.15 16.72 3.67
C ALA A 58 1.09 16.88 2.57
N PRO A 59 1.27 17.85 1.63
CA PRO A 59 0.38 18.00 0.49
C PRO A 59 0.30 16.72 -0.35
N LEU A 60 -0.86 16.47 -0.97
CA LEU A 60 -1.07 15.31 -1.86
C LEU A 60 0.03 15.21 -2.93
N THR A 61 0.46 16.33 -3.53
CA THR A 61 1.54 16.35 -4.53
C THR A 61 2.85 15.74 -4.00
N ARG A 62 3.16 15.92 -2.71
CA ARG A 62 4.34 15.33 -2.08
C ARG A 62 4.15 13.83 -1.85
N GLN A 63 2.98 13.40 -1.39
CA GLN A 63 2.64 11.99 -1.20
C GLN A 63 2.71 11.21 -2.53
N LEU A 64 2.16 11.78 -3.60
CA LEU A 64 2.20 11.22 -4.96
C LEU A 64 3.63 11.16 -5.52
N ALA A 65 4.43 12.21 -5.32
CA ALA A 65 5.84 12.19 -5.71
C ALA A 65 6.64 11.09 -4.97
N LEU A 66 6.37 10.88 -3.68
CA LEU A 66 6.96 9.77 -2.91
C LEU A 66 6.54 8.41 -3.45
N LEU A 67 5.26 8.24 -3.78
CA LEU A 67 4.74 7.01 -4.38
C LEU A 67 5.48 6.68 -5.68
N ARG A 68 5.65 7.68 -6.57
CA ARG A 68 6.40 7.48 -7.82
C ARG A 68 7.84 7.06 -7.54
N THR A 69 8.55 7.77 -6.66
CA THR A 69 9.93 7.41 -6.26
C THR A 69 10.01 6.01 -5.67
N PHE A 70 9.04 5.61 -4.85
CA PHE A 70 8.98 4.27 -4.27
C PHE A 70 8.84 3.19 -5.33
N LEU A 71 7.92 3.36 -6.29
CA LEU A 71 7.73 2.40 -7.39
C LEU A 71 8.92 2.36 -8.34
N ASP A 72 9.57 3.51 -8.58
CA ASP A 72 10.80 3.61 -9.37
C ASP A 72 11.96 2.87 -8.69
N ALA A 73 12.17 3.11 -7.39
CA ALA A 73 13.22 2.46 -6.60
C ALA A 73 13.03 0.95 -6.49
N TYR A 74 11.77 0.51 -6.40
CA TYR A 74 11.44 -0.91 -6.47
C TYR A 74 11.67 -1.52 -7.86
N GLY A 75 11.66 -0.69 -8.92
CA GLY A 75 11.80 -1.13 -10.30
C GLY A 75 10.50 -1.67 -10.90
N LEU A 76 9.33 -1.23 -10.44
CA LEU A 76 8.05 -1.63 -11.01
C LEU A 76 7.87 -0.97 -12.40
N PRO A 77 7.77 -1.73 -13.50
CA PRO A 77 7.60 -1.16 -14.84
C PRO A 77 6.33 -0.33 -14.97
N HIS A 78 6.34 0.70 -15.82
CA HIS A 78 5.19 1.58 -16.02
C HIS A 78 3.93 0.83 -16.47
N GLU A 79 4.06 -0.21 -17.31
CA GLU A 79 2.91 -1.02 -17.73
C GLU A 79 2.19 -1.70 -16.56
N HIS A 80 2.89 -1.95 -15.46
CA HIS A 80 2.32 -2.57 -14.26
C HIS A 80 1.71 -1.55 -13.29
N ARG A 81 1.83 -0.24 -13.55
CA ARG A 81 1.29 0.83 -12.68
C ARG A 81 -0.13 1.27 -13.03
N HIS A 82 -0.75 0.71 -14.07
CA HIS A 82 -2.13 1.02 -14.44
C HIS A 82 -3.12 0.69 -13.31
N ALA A 83 -4.05 1.60 -13.00
CA ALA A 83 -5.06 1.43 -11.94
C ALA A 83 -4.47 1.13 -10.55
N PHE A 84 -3.28 1.66 -10.25
CA PHE A 84 -2.64 1.47 -8.95
C PHE A 84 -3.45 2.09 -7.81
N GLY A 85 -4.11 3.24 -8.05
CA GLY A 85 -5.02 3.85 -7.08
C GLY A 85 -6.15 2.90 -6.67
N ALA A 86 -6.77 2.24 -7.65
CA ALA A 86 -7.80 1.22 -7.40
C ALA A 86 -7.23 -0.01 -6.65
N ARG A 87 -5.98 -0.41 -6.92
CA ARG A 87 -5.33 -1.51 -6.19
C ARG A 87 -5.07 -1.15 -4.73
N ILE A 88 -4.66 0.08 -4.44
CA ILE A 88 -4.52 0.55 -3.05
C ILE A 88 -5.88 0.53 -2.35
N ALA A 89 -6.92 1.09 -2.98
CA ALA A 89 -8.28 1.06 -2.44
C ALA A 89 -8.77 -0.37 -2.15
N SER A 90 -8.54 -1.30 -3.08
CA SER A 90 -8.88 -2.71 -2.89
C SER A 90 -8.12 -3.34 -1.71
N ARG A 91 -6.87 -2.95 -1.47
CA ARG A 91 -6.09 -3.47 -0.35
C ARG A 91 -6.60 -2.99 1.00
N VAL A 92 -6.91 -1.70 1.15
CA VAL A 92 -7.48 -1.19 2.40
C VAL A 92 -8.87 -1.77 2.70
N GLU A 93 -9.67 -2.03 1.66
CA GLU A 93 -10.98 -2.66 1.83
C GLU A 93 -10.87 -4.13 2.25
N ALA A 94 -9.88 -4.85 1.73
CA ALA A 94 -9.59 -6.21 2.16
C ALA A 94 -9.11 -6.25 3.62
N GLU A 95 -8.35 -5.24 4.07
CA GLU A 95 -7.96 -5.11 5.48
C GLU A 95 -9.17 -4.89 6.40
N ARG A 96 -10.11 -4.02 5.99
CA ARG A 96 -11.38 -3.85 6.70
C ARG A 96 -12.15 -5.17 6.76
N ALA A 97 -12.28 -5.89 5.65
CA ALA A 97 -12.99 -7.17 5.61
C ALA A 97 -12.32 -8.24 6.50
N PHE A 98 -10.99 -8.27 6.55
CA PHE A 98 -10.23 -9.16 7.45
C PHE A 98 -10.53 -8.85 8.93
N HIS A 99 -10.54 -7.57 9.30
CA HIS A 99 -10.90 -7.14 10.66
C HIS A 99 -12.36 -7.45 11.01
N GLU A 100 -13.30 -7.19 10.10
CA GLU A 100 -14.71 -7.51 10.28
C GLU A 100 -14.94 -9.02 10.48
N ALA A 101 -14.29 -9.87 9.69
CA ALA A 101 -14.36 -11.33 9.83
C ALA A 101 -13.81 -11.81 11.20
N ALA A 102 -12.89 -11.05 11.80
CA ALA A 102 -12.37 -11.28 13.14
C ALA A 102 -13.17 -10.59 14.26
N GLY A 103 -14.35 -10.05 13.96
CA GLY A 103 -15.23 -9.36 14.92
C GLY A 103 -14.77 -7.95 15.30
N ARG A 104 -13.80 -7.37 14.59
CA ARG A 104 -13.28 -6.01 14.78
C ARG A 104 -13.85 -5.08 13.71
N VAL A 105 -15.02 -4.50 13.96
CA VAL A 105 -15.64 -3.56 13.02
C VAL A 105 -15.09 -2.15 13.23
N ALA A 106 -14.58 -1.54 12.17
CA ALA A 106 -14.16 -0.14 12.19
C ALA A 106 -15.40 0.77 12.18
N PRO A 107 -15.63 1.59 13.23
CA PRO A 107 -16.78 2.50 13.24
C PRO A 107 -16.56 3.66 12.25
N PRO A 108 -17.65 4.31 11.78
CA PRO A 108 -17.54 5.54 11.01
C PRO A 108 -16.69 6.59 11.74
N GLY A 109 -15.82 7.28 11.00
CA GLY A 109 -14.89 8.28 11.52
C GLY A 109 -13.66 7.71 12.23
N SER A 110 -13.51 6.39 12.36
CA SER A 110 -12.25 5.77 12.78
C SER A 110 -11.12 6.05 11.79
N TRP A 111 -9.87 5.82 12.21
CA TRP A 111 -8.72 5.98 11.30
C TRP A 111 -8.89 5.16 10.03
N LEU A 112 -9.22 3.87 10.14
CA LEU A 112 -9.41 2.99 8.97
C LEU A 112 -10.55 3.46 8.05
N ASP A 113 -11.66 3.94 8.62
CA ASP A 113 -12.77 4.49 7.83
C ASP A 113 -12.34 5.75 7.05
N ARG A 114 -11.61 6.66 7.69
CA ARG A 114 -11.08 7.87 7.04
C ARG A 114 -10.09 7.53 5.92
N GLU A 115 -9.20 6.58 6.16
CA GLU A 115 -8.23 6.12 5.16
C GLU A 115 -8.92 5.51 3.93
N ILE A 116 -9.96 4.68 4.14
CA ILE A 116 -10.74 4.09 3.06
C ILE A 116 -11.39 5.17 2.19
N VAL A 117 -12.06 6.13 2.82
CA VAL A 117 -12.73 7.22 2.10
C VAL A 117 -11.70 8.04 1.33
N TRP A 118 -10.62 8.45 1.99
CA TRP A 118 -9.57 9.26 1.39
C TRP A 118 -8.90 8.56 0.20
N LEU A 119 -8.51 7.29 0.35
CA LEU A 119 -7.85 6.54 -0.72
C LEU A 119 -8.77 6.33 -1.93
N ARG A 120 -10.07 6.13 -1.70
CA ARG A 120 -11.06 6.04 -2.78
C ARG A 120 -11.21 7.37 -3.53
N GLU A 121 -11.31 8.48 -2.81
CA GLU A 121 -11.43 9.82 -3.40
C GLU A 121 -10.19 10.21 -4.21
N HIS A 122 -9.00 9.74 -3.80
CA HIS A 122 -7.73 10.10 -4.43
C HIS A 122 -7.19 9.06 -5.42
N ALA A 123 -7.90 7.93 -5.64
CA ALA A 123 -7.45 6.87 -6.53
C ALA A 123 -7.17 7.36 -7.96
N ALA A 124 -8.02 8.23 -8.51
CA ALA A 124 -7.82 8.82 -9.84
C ALA A 124 -6.60 9.74 -9.91
N ALA A 125 -6.27 10.45 -8.82
CA ALA A 125 -5.08 11.29 -8.76
C ALA A 125 -3.80 10.45 -8.73
N VAL A 126 -3.83 9.31 -8.02
CA VAL A 126 -2.75 8.32 -8.05
C VAL A 126 -2.52 7.80 -9.46
N ASP A 127 -3.58 7.39 -10.15
CA ASP A 127 -3.48 6.86 -11.51
C ASP A 127 -2.98 7.93 -12.50
N GLY A 128 -3.43 9.18 -12.32
CA GLY A 128 -2.95 10.32 -13.09
C GLY A 128 -1.45 10.58 -12.92
N GLU A 129 -0.94 10.59 -11.68
CA GLU A 129 0.50 10.77 -11.41
C GLU A 129 1.33 9.66 -12.05
N LEU A 130 0.91 8.40 -11.91
CA LEU A 130 1.68 7.26 -12.40
C LEU A 130 1.60 7.09 -13.92
N GLY A 131 0.57 7.66 -14.56
CA GLY A 131 0.44 7.74 -16.01
C GLY A 131 1.19 8.91 -16.67
N ALA A 132 1.52 9.96 -15.91
CA ALA A 132 2.09 11.21 -16.45
C ALA A 132 3.59 11.16 -16.84
N GLY A 133 4.21 9.98 -16.88
CA GLY A 133 5.65 9.81 -17.11
C GLY A 133 6.04 8.70 -18.09
N GLY A 134 5.12 8.25 -18.95
CA GLY A 134 5.40 7.33 -20.06
C GLY A 134 5.72 8.04 -21.37
#